data_AF-A0AAV4YVT0-F1
#
_entry.id   AF-A0AAV4YVT0-F1
#
_cell.length_a   1.000
_cell.length_b   1.000
_cell.length_c   1.000
_cell.angle_alpha   90.00
_cell.angle_beta   90.00
_cell.angle_gamma   90.00
#
_symmetry.space_group_name_H-M   'P 1'
#
loop_
_entity.id
_entity.type
_entity.pdbx_description
1 polymer ?
#
loop_
_entity_poly.entity_id
_entity_poly.type
_entity_poly.pdbx_seq_one_letter_code
_entity_poly.pdbx_strand_id
1 'polypeptide(L)' 'MAYCQSSQCAIVLIYANSQTKLGGILGKIYPTDLDHDMALIQQLYKEHVGLDIIIPEPKTSPSDG' A
#
# COMPACT_ATOMS: atom_id res chain seq x y z
N MET A 1 9.60 -9.85 -17.66
CA MET A 1 9.76 -8.54 -16.98
C MET A 1 8.57 -7.69 -17.35
N ALA A 2 7.69 -7.37 -16.40
CA ALA A 2 6.60 -6.42 -16.62
C ALA A 2 7.12 -5.02 -16.24
N TYR A 3 7.28 -4.16 -17.24
CA TYR A 3 7.68 -2.77 -17.07
C TYR A 3 6.42 -1.94 -16.84
N CYS A 4 6.24 -1.47 -15.61
CA CYS A 4 5.10 -0.68 -15.19
C CYS A 4 5.52 0.81 -15.17
N GLN A 5 5.08 1.57 -16.17
CA GLN A 5 5.16 3.03 -16.16
C GLN A 5 4.14 3.53 -15.12
N SER A 6 4.63 4.26 -14.13
CA SER A 6 4.04 4.54 -12.80
C SER A 6 2.67 5.23 -12.73
N SER A 7 1.96 5.39 -13.86
CA SER A 7 0.65 6.05 -13.91
C SER A 7 -0.49 5.19 -14.49
N GLN A 8 -0.22 3.94 -14.89
CA GLN A 8 -1.25 3.02 -15.41
C GLN A 8 -1.43 1.75 -14.57
N CYS A 9 -0.62 1.56 -13.54
CA CYS A 9 -0.67 0.34 -12.76
C CYS A 9 -1.49 0.53 -11.50
N ALA A 10 -2.62 -0.18 -11.44
CA ALA A 10 -3.40 -0.28 -10.23
C ALA A 10 -2.64 -1.09 -9.16
N ILE A 11 -2.55 -0.54 -7.96
CA ILE A 11 -2.13 -1.25 -6.76
C ILE A 11 -3.36 -1.97 -6.21
N VAL A 12 -3.31 -3.30 -6.10
CA VAL A 12 -4.38 -4.08 -5.48
C VAL A 12 -4.04 -4.32 -4.02
N LEU A 13 -4.90 -3.84 -3.11
CA LEU A 13 -4.75 -4.06 -1.68
C LEU A 13 -5.43 -5.39 -1.30
N ILE A 14 -4.66 -6.29 -0.72
CA ILE A 14 -5.10 -7.63 -0.32
C ILE A 14 -4.77 -7.82 1.15
N TYR A 15 -5.66 -8.47 1.88
CA TYR A 15 -5.39 -8.93 3.24
C TYR A 15 -5.52 -10.44 3.33
N ALA A 16 -4.73 -11.02 4.23
CA ALA A 16 -4.78 -12.42 4.59
C ALA A 16 -4.61 -12.55 6.10
N ASN A 17 -5.57 -13.20 6.75
CA ASN A 17 -5.53 -13.52 8.17
C ASN A 17 -5.16 -15.00 8.33
N SER A 18 -3.95 -15.25 8.84
CA SER A 18 -3.42 -16.61 8.99
C SER A 18 -4.14 -17.43 10.07
N GLN A 19 -4.79 -16.76 11.04
CA GLN A 19 -5.50 -17.39 12.14
C GLN A 19 -6.90 -17.86 11.72
N THR A 20 -7.68 -16.97 11.09
CA THR A 20 -9.03 -17.28 10.62
C THR A 20 -9.06 -17.96 9.25
N LYS A 21 -7.93 -17.98 8.54
CA LYS A 21 -7.79 -18.45 7.14
C LYS A 21 -8.63 -17.65 6.14
N LEU A 22 -9.10 -16.46 6.53
CA LEU A 22 -9.84 -15.56 5.67
C LEU A 22 -8.88 -14.60 4.97
N GLY A 23 -9.18 -14.26 3.73
CA GLY A 23 -8.48 -13.23 2.97
C GLY A 23 -9.41 -12.59 1.97
N GLY A 24 -8.99 -11.45 1.42
CA GLY A 24 -9.82 -10.71 0.50
C GLY A 24 -9.12 -9.50 -0.10
N ILE A 25 -9.81 -8.87 -1.05
CA ILE A 25 -9.37 -7.64 -1.70
C ILE A 25 -10.03 -6.48 -0.98
N LEU A 26 -9.23 -5.53 -0.48
CA LEU A 26 -9.72 -4.30 0.16
C LEU A 26 -10.07 -3.24 -0.88
N GLY A 27 -9.31 -3.18 -1.97
CA GLY A 27 -9.54 -2.19 -3.01
C GLY A 27 -8.45 -2.17 -4.07
N LYS A 28 -8.64 -1.30 -5.06
CA LYS A 28 -7.63 -0.99 -6.07
C LYS A 28 -7.37 0.52 -6.02
N ILE A 29 -6.11 0.89 -5.92
CA ILE A 29 -5.67 2.30 -5.93
C ILE A 29 -4.93 2.53 -7.23
N TYR A 30 -5.31 3.58 -7.95
CA TYR A 30 -4.53 4.09 -9.07
C TYR A 30 -3.69 5.24 -8.52
N PRO A 31 -2.38 5.05 -8.35
CA PRO A 31 -1.58 6.03 -7.65
C PRO A 31 -1.56 7.35 -8.42
N THR A 32 -1.81 8.43 -7.69
CA THR A 32 -1.85 9.80 -8.24
C THR A 32 -0.95 10.74 -7.46
N ASP A 33 -0.96 10.63 -6.12
CA ASP A 33 -0.12 11.39 -5.20
C ASP A 33 0.35 10.46 -4.08
N LEU A 34 1.67 10.38 -3.88
CA LEU A 34 2.27 9.39 -2.99
C LEU A 34 1.78 9.54 -1.54
N ASP A 35 1.76 10.76 -1.01
CA ASP A 35 1.40 11.01 0.38
C ASP A 35 -0.08 10.72 0.64
N HIS A 36 -0.95 11.16 -0.27
CA HIS A 36 -2.38 10.84 -0.22
C HIS A 36 -2.63 9.34 -0.29
N ASP A 37 -2.00 8.65 -1.25
CA ASP A 37 -2.19 7.22 -1.47
C ASP A 37 -1.71 6.41 -0.26
N MET A 38 -0.59 6.81 0.37
CA MET A 38 -0.08 6.16 1.59
C MET A 38 -1.04 6.34 2.77
N ALA A 39 -1.62 7.53 2.97
CA ALA A 39 -2.62 7.77 4.01
C ALA A 39 -3.89 6.93 3.79
N LEU A 40 -4.35 6.84 2.54
CA LEU A 40 -5.51 6.04 2.16
C LEU A 40 -5.29 4.54 2.44
N ILE A 41 -4.11 4.01 2.11
CA ILE A 41 -3.75 2.62 2.39
C ILE A 41 -3.82 2.34 3.90
N GLN A 42 -3.23 3.20 4.74
CA GLN A 42 -3.27 3.06 6.20
C GLN A 42 -4.71 3.04 6.72
N GLN A 43 -5.55 3.96 6.25
CA GLN A 43 -6.96 4.02 6.62
C GLN A 43 -7.71 2.74 6.24
N LEU A 44 -7.54 2.23 5.02
CA LEU A 44 -8.25 1.04 4.54
C LEU A 44 -7.88 -0.22 5.33
N TYR A 45 -6.61 -0.42 5.67
CA TYR A 45 -6.20 -1.57 6.50
C TYR A 45 -6.73 -1.47 7.93
N LYS A 46 -6.81 -0.25 8.49
CA LYS A 46 -7.37 -0.01 9.83
C LYS A 46 -8.87 -0.23 9.87
N GLU A 47 -9.62 0.30 8.89
CA GLU A 47 -11.08 0.20 8.86
C GLU A 47 -11.58 -1.20 8.51
N HIS A 48 -10.95 -1.87 7.53
CA HIS A 48 -11.46 -3.15 7.03
C HIS A 48 -10.85 -4.38 7.70
N VAL A 49 -9.65 -4.27 8.26
CA VAL A 49 -8.92 -5.42 8.84
C VAL A 49 -8.55 -5.17 10.31
N GLY A 50 -8.72 -3.96 10.83
CA GLY A 50 -8.29 -3.60 12.18
C GLY A 50 -6.77 -3.58 12.35
N LEU A 51 -6.02 -3.47 11.25
CA LEU A 51 -4.56 -3.47 11.26
C LEU A 51 -4.04 -2.02 11.19
N ASP A 52 -3.35 -1.59 12.23
CA ASP A 52 -2.64 -0.31 12.25
C ASP A 52 -1.26 -0.50 11.62
N ILE A 53 -1.15 -0.17 10.32
CA ILE A 53 0.07 -0.36 9.53
C ILE A 53 0.92 0.91 9.55
N ILE A 54 2.22 0.76 9.78
CA ILE A 54 3.19 1.86 9.75
C ILE A 54 3.93 1.80 8.42
N ILE A 55 3.77 2.84 7.59
CA ILE A 55 4.53 3.01 6.36
C ILE A 55 5.72 3.92 6.70
N PRO A 56 6.97 3.41 6.72
CA PRO A 56 8.14 4.22 7.04
C PRO A 56 8.42 5.21 5.90
N GLU A 57 8.82 6.43 6.25
CA GLU A 57 9.32 7.38 5.27
C GLU A 57 10.58 6.82 4.58
N PRO A 58 10.78 7.09 3.28
CA PRO A 58 11.97 6.66 2.59
C PRO A 58 13.19 7.26 3.30
N LYS A 59 14.09 6.39 3.80
CA LYS A 59 15.42 6.83 4.23
C LYS A 59 16.07 7.51 3.03
N THR A 60 16.21 8.83 3.09
CA THR A 60 17.16 9.55 2.26
C THR A 60 18.52 8.93 2.55
N SER A 61 18.97 8.03 1.67
CA SER A 61 20.38 7.67 1.62
C SER A 61 21.12 8.98 1.36
N PRO A 62 22.07 9.39 2.22
CA PRO A 62 22.88 10.56 1.92
C PRO A 62 23.54 10.28 0.58
N SER A 63 23.16 11.09 -0.42
CA SER A 63 23.81 11.13 -1.71
C SER A 63 25.30 11.35 -1.46
N ASP A 64 26.11 10.37 -1.84
CA ASP A 64 27.55 10.49 -1.92
C ASP A 64 27.92 11.75 -2.73
N GLY A 65 28.74 12.62 -2.13
CA GLY A 65 29.73 13.49 -2.80
C GLY A 65 29.24 14.60 -3.71
#